data_AF-A0A1I3VG30-F1
#
_entry.id   AF-A0A1I3VG30-F1
#
_cell.length_a   1.000
_cell.length_b   1.000
_cell.length_c   1.000
_cell.angle_alpha   90.00
_cell.angle_beta   90.00
_cell.angle_gamma   90.00
#
_symmetry.space_group_name_H-M   'P 1'
#
loop_
_entity.id
_entity.type
_entity.pdbx_description
1 polymer ?
#
loop_
_entity_poly.entity_id
_entity_poly.type
_entity_poly.pdbx_seq_one_letter_code
_entity_poly.pdbx_strand_id
1 'polypeptide(L)' 'MEVRFAIIQAHDDSIRRYQRLLNTRLTDLERAYIESRISEERLSLQSIRAARGEANSLRADRGA' A
#
# COMPACT_ATOMS: atom_id res chain seq x y z
N MET A 1 11.91 10.07 10.54
CA MET A 1 11.64 8.64 10.26
C MET A 1 10.14 8.28 10.30
N GLU A 2 9.28 9.08 10.95
CA GLU A 2 7.85 8.76 11.15
C GLU A 2 6.97 8.83 9.90
N VAL A 3 7.22 9.78 8.99
CA VAL A 3 6.36 10.03 7.82
C VAL A 3 6.19 8.79 6.93
N ARG A 4 7.27 8.02 6.71
CA ARG A 4 7.20 6.81 5.85
C ARG A 4 6.43 5.67 6.50
N PHE A 5 6.51 5.53 7.83
CA PHE A 5 5.73 4.54 8.57
C PHE A 5 4.25 4.91 8.57
N ALA A 6 3.94 6.20 8.78
CA ALA A 6 2.58 6.73 8.68
C ALA A 6 1.97 6.51 7.29
N ILE A 7 2.74 6.67 6.21
CA ILE A 7 2.28 6.39 4.83
C ILE A 7 1.95 4.91 4.66
N ILE A 8 2.83 3.99 5.08
CA ILE A 8 2.58 2.54 4.99
C ILE A 8 1.30 2.18 5.77
N GLN A 9 1.16 2.72 6.99
CA GLN A 9 -0.02 2.49 7.82
C GLN A 9 -1.30 3.02 7.16
N ALA A 10 -1.24 4.21 6.55
CA ALA A 10 -2.37 4.80 5.83
C ALA A 10 -2.82 3.94 4.65
N HIS A 11 -1.90 3.40 3.84
CA HIS A 11 -2.25 2.49 2.76
C HIS A 11 -2.87 1.17 3.28
N ASP A 12 -2.31 0.60 4.35
CA ASP A 12 -2.87 -0.60 4.99
C ASP A 12 -4.29 -0.35 5.54
N ASP A 13 -4.54 0.83 6.12
CA ASP A 13 -5.87 1.25 6.59
C ASP A 13 -6.87 1.44 5.43
N SER A 14 -6.44 2.05 4.33
CA SER A 14 -7.24 2.21 3.12
C SER A 14 -7.65 0.85 2.55
N ILE A 15 -6.71 -0.11 2.44
CA ILE A 15 -7.02 -1.48 1.98
C ILE A 15 -8.05 -2.14 2.89
N ARG A 16 -7.85 -2.08 4.21
CA ARG A 16 -8.81 -2.66 5.18
C ARG A 16 -10.20 -2.04 5.03
N ARG A 17 -10.28 -0.72 4.83
CA ARG A 17 -11.54 0.00 4.63
C ARG A 17 -12.25 -0.47 3.36
N TYR A 18 -11.53 -0.55 2.24
CA TYR A 18 -12.08 -1.02 0.98
C TYR A 18 -12.53 -2.48 1.04
N GLN A 19 -11.78 -3.36 1.72
CA GLN A 19 -12.21 -4.73 1.97
C GLN A 19 -13.50 -4.82 2.79
N ARG A 20 -13.70 -3.92 3.77
CA ARG A 20 -14.97 -3.83 4.50
C ARG A 20 -16.11 -3.35 3.61
N LEU A 21 -15.84 -2.39 2.73
CA LEU A 21 -16.84 -1.86 1.79
C LEU A 21 -17.32 -2.94 0.80
N LEU A 22 -16.45 -3.85 0.37
CA LEU A 22 -16.85 -4.97 -0.50
C LEU A 22 -17.89 -5.92 0.10
N ASN A 23 -18.07 -5.91 1.42
CA ASN A 23 -19.07 -6.70 2.14
C ASN A 23 -20.43 -5.99 2.25
N THR A 24 -20.57 -4.75 1.76
CA THR A 24 -21.85 -4.03 1.72
C THR A 24 -22.57 -4.26 0.40
N ARG A 25 -23.81 -3.76 0.29
CA ARG A 25 -24.50 -3.70 -1.01
C ARG A 25 -23.82 -2.64 -1.88
N LEU A 26 -23.34 -3.08 -3.03
CA LEU A 26 -22.65 -2.27 -4.02
C LEU A 26 -23.18 -2.67 -5.39
N THR A 27 -23.24 -1.70 -6.30
CA THR A 27 -23.38 -1.97 -7.73
C THR A 27 -22.10 -2.61 -8.28
N ASP A 28 -22.20 -3.25 -9.44
CA ASP A 28 -21.05 -3.87 -10.09
C ASP A 28 -19.96 -2.83 -10.42
N LEU A 29 -20.36 -1.61 -10.79
CA LEU A 29 -19.44 -0.51 -11.05
C LEU A 29 -18.68 -0.09 -9.79
N GLU A 30 -19.39 0.08 -8.67
CA GLU A 30 -18.76 0.44 -7.39
C GLU A 30 -17.81 -0.67 -6.92
N ARG A 31 -18.22 -1.93 -7.07
CA ARG A 31 -17.37 -3.09 -6.74
C ARG A 31 -16.09 -3.10 -7.57
N ALA A 32 -16.20 -2.98 -8.89
CA ALA A 32 -15.05 -2.96 -9.80
C ALA A 32 -14.11 -1.78 -9.49
N TYR A 33 -14.67 -0.61 -9.18
CA TYR A 33 -13.90 0.54 -8.74
C TYR A 33 -13.11 0.24 -7.45
N ILE A 34 -13.77 -0.32 -6.43
CA ILE A 34 -13.12 -0.64 -5.15
C ILE A 34 -12.01 -1.69 -5.31
N GLU A 35 -12.22 -2.70 -6.15
CA GLU A 35 -11.20 -3.72 -6.44
C GLU A 35 -9.98 -3.15 -7.16
N SER A 36 -10.19 -2.23 -8.12
CA SER A 36 -9.09 -1.47 -8.75
C SER A 36 -8.33 -0.65 -7.71
N ARG A 37 -9.05 0.06 -6.84
CA ARG A 37 -8.44 0.86 -5.76
C ARG A 37 -7.60 0.01 -4.82
N ILE A 38 -8.09 -1.15 -4.39
CA ILE A 38 -7.29 -2.07 -3.55
C ILE A 38 -5.99 -2.48 -4.26
N SER A 39 -6.06 -2.74 -5.56
CA SER A 39 -4.88 -3.12 -6.35
C SER A 39 -3.85 -1.97 -6.43
N GLU A 40 -4.31 -0.75 -6.66
CA GLU A 40 -3.47 0.47 -6.65
C GLU A 40 -2.78 0.69 -5.29
N GLU A 41 -3.51 0.54 -4.18
CA GLU A 41 -2.94 0.68 -2.83
C GLU A 41 -1.87 -0.39 -2.55
N ARG A 42 -2.08 -1.63 -3.00
CA ARG A 42 -1.10 -2.73 -2.87
C ARG A 42 0.17 -2.48 -3.68
N LEU A 43 0.02 -1.99 -4.91
CA LEU A 43 1.17 -1.63 -5.75
C LEU A 43 1.97 -0.50 -5.10
N SER A 44 1.30 0.51 -4.58
CA SER A 44 1.95 1.62 -3.86
C SER A 44 2.75 1.13 -2.65
N LEU A 45 2.18 0.23 -1.84
CA LEU A 45 2.87 -0.42 -0.72
C LEU A 45 4.09 -1.23 -1.18
N GLN A 46 3.97 -1.98 -2.27
CA GLN A 46 5.07 -2.76 -2.82
C GLN A 46 6.22 -1.84 -3.26
N SER A 47 5.93 -0.75 -3.95
CA SER A 47 6.93 0.24 -4.36
C SER A 47 7.64 0.88 -3.15
N ILE A 48 6.90 1.24 -2.10
CA ILE A 48 7.49 1.80 -0.87
C ILE A 48 8.41 0.79 -0.17
N ARG A 49 8.00 -0.49 -0.12
CA ARG A 49 8.80 -1.57 0.48
C ARG A 49 10.06 -1.86 -0.35
N ALA A 50 9.94 -1.90 -1.67
CA ALA A 50 11.07 -2.08 -2.58
C ALA A 50 12.10 -0.95 -2.42
N ALA A 51 11.64 0.30 -2.47
CA ALA A 51 12.50 1.47 -2.25
C ALA A 51 13.18 1.48 -0.87
N ARG A 52 12.52 0.91 0.16
CA ARG A 52 13.14 0.71 1.49
C ARG A 52 14.23 -0.36 1.46
N GLY A 53 14.00 -1.47 0.77
CA GLY A 53 14.98 -2.55 0.61
C GLY A 53 16.23 -2.07 -0.10
N GLU A 54 16.06 -1.37 -1.22
CA GLU A 54 17.15 -0.75 -2.00
C GLU A 54 17.94 0.28 -1.18
N ALA A 55 17.25 1.13 -0.40
CA ALA A 55 17.92 2.08 0.48
C ALA A 55 18.76 1.40 1.58
N ASN A 56 18.38 0.18 2.00
CA ASN A 56 19.09 -0.58 3.01
C ASN A 56 20.32 -1.29 2.43
N SER A 57 20.24 -1.83 1.21
CA SER A 57 21.40 -2.41 0.50
C SER A 57 22.44 -1.34 0.14
N LEU A 58 22.02 -0.18 -0.38
CA LEU A 58 22.91 0.97 -0.65
C LEU A 58 23.62 1.53 0.60
N ARG A 59 23.07 1.28 1.79
CA ARG A 59 23.73 1.60 3.07
C ARG A 59 24.72 0.53 3.50
N ALA A 60 24.43 -0.74 3.24
CA ALA A 60 25.34 -1.86 3.52
C ALA A 60 26.60 -1.79 2.65
N ASP A 61 26.47 -1.45 1.37
CA ASP A 61 27.59 -1.40 0.42
C ASP A 61 28.54 -0.20 0.63
N ARG A 62 28.09 0.87 1.29
CA ARG A 62 28.91 2.06 1.59
C ARG A 62 29.74 1.95 2.88
N GLY A 63 29.63 0.84 3.60
CA GLY A 63 30.37 0.57 4.83
C GLY A 63 31.52 -0.43 4.68
N ALA A 64 31.83 -0.88 3.45
CA ALA A 64 32.90 -1.82 3.14
C ALA A 64 34.17 -1.11 2.63
#